data_AF-A0AAV8ZVF3-F1
#
_entry.id   AF-A0AAV8ZVF3-F1
#
_cell.length_a   1.000
_cell.length_b   1.000
_cell.length_c   1.000
_cell.angle_alpha   90.00
_cell.angle_beta   90.00
_cell.angle_gamma   90.00
#
_symmetry.space_group_name_H-M   'P 1'
#
loop_
_entity.id
_entity.type
_entity.pdbx_description
1 polymer ?
#
loop_
_entity_poly.entity_id
_entity_poly.type
_entity_poly.pdbx_seq_one_letter_code
_entity_poly.pdbx_strand_id
1 'polypeptide(L)'
;MLVDGKTIKAQIWDTAGQERYRAITAAYYRGAVGALLVYDIAKHLTYENVERWLRELRDHADQNIVIMLVGNKSDLRHLRAVLTEEAKSFAEKKRPFLY
;
A
#
# COMPACT_ATOMS: atom_id res chain seq x y z
N MET A 1 4.99 14.48 14.58
CA MET A 1 3.55 14.25 14.85
C MET A 1 3.38 13.82 16.30
N LEU A 2 2.36 14.28 17.00
CA LEU A 2 2.04 13.84 18.36
C LEU A 2 0.98 12.72 18.28
N VAL A 3 1.28 11.55 18.85
CA VAL A 3 0.36 10.42 18.96
C VAL A 3 0.47 9.91 20.40
N ASP A 4 -0.66 9.84 21.11
CA ASP A 4 -0.72 9.38 22.51
C ASP A 4 0.33 10.04 23.42
N GLY A 5 0.51 11.36 23.26
CA GLY A 5 1.49 12.15 24.02
C GLY A 5 2.96 11.91 23.63
N LYS A 6 3.24 11.05 22.66
CA LYS A 6 4.59 10.78 22.15
C LYS A 6 4.86 11.55 20.86
N THR A 7 6.05 12.12 20.75
CA THR A 7 6.50 12.75 19.51
C THR A 7 7.04 11.67 18.57
N ILE A 8 6.35 11.47 17.46
CA ILE A 8 6.74 10.57 16.37
C ILE A 8 7.38 11.36 15.25
N LYS A 9 8.59 10.96 14.86
CA LYS A 9 9.26 11.40 13.62
C LYS A 9 9.08 10.32 12.56
N ALA A 10 8.14 10.55 11.64
CA ALA A 10 7.92 9.65 10.51
C ALA A 10 8.86 10.02 9.36
N GLN A 11 9.48 9.02 8.75
CA GLN A 11 10.16 9.14 7.47
C GLN A 11 9.29 8.43 6.44
N ILE A 12 8.91 9.15 5.39
CA ILE A 12 8.00 8.66 4.36
C ILE A 12 8.75 8.69 3.05
N TRP A 13 8.80 7.54 2.37
CA TRP A 13 9.39 7.40 1.06
C TRP A 13 8.27 7.16 0.05
N ASP A 14 8.16 8.04 -0.93
CA ASP A 14 7.29 7.83 -2.09
C ASP A 14 8.09 7.08 -3.16
N THR A 15 7.62 5.90 -3.53
CA THR A 15 8.30 5.06 -4.52
C THR A 15 7.56 5.13 -5.84
N ALA A 16 8.29 5.43 -6.92
CA ALA A 16 7.69 5.41 -8.25
C ALA A 16 7.20 3.98 -8.57
N GLY A 17 5.89 3.81 -8.74
CA GLY A 17 5.24 2.53 -9.05
C GLY A 17 5.52 1.96 -10.44
N GLN A 18 6.55 2.46 -11.14
CA GLN A 18 6.97 1.96 -12.45
C GLN A 18 8.02 0.86 -12.31
N GLU A 19 7.86 -0.18 -13.13
CA GLU A 19 8.76 -1.34 -13.17
C GLU A 19 10.23 -0.99 -13.35
N ARG A 20 10.52 0.13 -14.04
CA ARG A 20 11.88 0.59 -14.36
C ARG A 20 12.69 0.97 -13.11
N TYR A 21 12.05 1.22 -11.98
CA TYR A 21 12.72 1.66 -10.75
C TYR A 21 12.81 0.58 -9.66
N ARG A 22 12.38 -0.66 -9.95
CA ARG A 22 12.30 -1.76 -8.97
C ARG A 22 13.57 -2.01 -8.16
N ALA A 23 14.73 -1.98 -8.81
CA ALA A 23 16.00 -2.22 -8.13
C ALA A 23 16.29 -1.16 -7.06
N ILE A 24 15.84 0.08 -7.27
CA ILE A 24 15.95 1.17 -6.31
C ILE A 24 14.88 1.01 -5.21
N THR A 25 13.68 0.57 -5.58
CA THR A 25 12.55 0.35 -4.66
C THR A 25 12.87 -0.66 -3.54
N ALA A 26 13.58 -1.74 -3.86
CA ALA A 26 13.95 -2.76 -2.86
C ALA A 26 14.80 -2.20 -1.70
N ALA A 27 15.64 -1.19 -1.95
CA ALA A 27 16.45 -0.55 -0.91
C ALA A 27 15.58 0.24 0.08
N TYR A 28 14.46 0.81 -0.37
CA TYR A 28 13.54 1.57 0.49
C TYR A 28 12.65 0.68 1.37
N TYR A 29 12.52 -0.60 1.05
CA TYR A 29 11.77 -1.55 1.88
C TYR A 29 12.55 -1.98 3.14
N ARG A 30 13.89 -1.94 3.09
CA ARG A 30 14.73 -2.34 4.21
C ARG A 30 14.64 -1.32 5.35
N GLY A 31 14.20 -1.78 6.52
CA GLY A 31 14.04 -0.94 7.72
C GLY A 31 12.72 -0.17 7.78
N ALA A 32 11.83 -0.34 6.79
CA ALA A 32 10.48 0.17 6.87
C ALA A 32 9.66 -0.60 7.91
N VAL A 33 9.00 0.13 8.81
CA VAL A 33 8.10 -0.44 9.84
C VAL A 33 6.65 -0.54 9.35
N GLY A 34 6.33 0.14 8.24
CA GLY A 34 5.03 0.06 7.60
C GLY A 34 5.06 0.42 6.12
N ALA A 35 4.07 -0.06 5.37
CA ALA A 35 3.91 0.21 3.94
C ALA A 35 2.45 0.51 3.60
N LEU A 36 2.24 1.49 2.72
CA LEU A 36 0.95 1.81 2.11
C LEU A 36 0.92 1.28 0.67
N LEU A 37 0.05 0.31 0.39
CA LEU A 37 -0.28 -0.10 -0.98
C LEU A 37 -1.46 0.73 -1.45
N VAL A 38 -1.19 1.65 -2.37
CA VAL A 38 -2.19 2.62 -2.82
C VAL A 38 -2.65 2.28 -4.24
N TYR A 39 -3.95 2.20 -4.46
CA TYR A 39 -4.56 2.08 -5.79
C TYR A 39 -5.59 3.19 -6.02
N ASP A 40 -5.97 3.43 -7.27
CA ASP A 40 -6.99 4.40 -7.66
C ASP A 40 -8.34 3.68 -7.80
N ILE A 41 -9.34 4.08 -7.00
CA ILE A 41 -10.65 3.41 -7.01
C ILE A 41 -11.39 3.52 -8.36
N ALA A 42 -11.03 4.49 -9.20
CA ALA A 42 -11.63 4.69 -10.51
C ALA A 42 -10.87 3.95 -11.63
N LYS A 43 -9.75 3.28 -11.32
CA LYS A 43 -8.91 2.58 -12.31
C LYS A 43 -8.53 1.18 -11.86
N HIS A 44 -9.29 0.19 -12.33
CA HIS A 44 -9.09 -1.23 -12.00
C HIS A 44 -7.66 -1.74 -12.24
N LEU A 45 -7.03 -1.31 -13.34
CA LEU A 45 -5.64 -1.69 -13.67
C LEU A 45 -4.64 -1.33 -12.55
N THR A 46 -4.90 -0.27 -11.78
CA THR A 46 -4.01 0.09 -10.65
C THR A 46 -4.17 -0.87 -9.48
N TYR A 47 -5.37 -1.42 -9.29
CA TYR A 47 -5.66 -2.42 -8.26
C TYR A 47 -5.05 -3.79 -8.59
N GLU A 48 -5.01 -4.18 -9.87
CA GLU A 48 -4.35 -5.42 -10.30
C GLU A 48 -2.86 -5.48 -9.90
N ASN A 49 -2.19 -4.34 -9.80
CA ASN A 49 -0.79 -4.26 -9.37
C ASN A 49 -0.59 -4.48 -7.86
N VAL A 50 -1.64 -4.34 -7.04
CA VAL A 50 -1.56 -4.45 -5.57
C VAL A 50 -1.03 -5.81 -5.13
N GLU A 51 -1.50 -6.90 -5.75
CA GLU A 51 -1.05 -8.24 -5.36
C GLU A 51 0.44 -8.44 -5.60
N ARG A 52 0.95 -7.86 -6.69
CA ARG A 52 2.37 -7.91 -7.00
C ARG A 52 3.19 -7.11 -6.00
N TRP A 53 2.80 -5.87 -5.71
CA TRP A 53 3.51 -5.03 -4.73
C TRP A 53 3.48 -5.65 -3.34
N LEU A 54 2.40 -6.35 -2.98
CA LEU A 54 2.32 -7.07 -1.72
C LEU A 54 3.34 -8.21 -1.65
N ARG A 55 3.54 -8.95 -2.76
CA ARG A 55 4.59 -9.97 -2.84
C ARG A 55 5.98 -9.34 -2.71
N GLU A 56 6.26 -8.28 -3.47
CA GLU A 56 7.54 -7.58 -3.41
C GLU A 56 7.86 -7.05 -2.00
N LEU A 57 6.88 -6.50 -1.30
CA LEU A 57 7.04 -6.07 0.11
C LEU A 57 7.35 -7.25 1.03
N ARG A 58 6.67 -8.38 0.87
CA ARG A 58 6.91 -9.58 1.69
C ARG A 58 8.26 -10.24 1.44
N ASP A 59 8.76 -10.14 0.21
CA ASP A 59 10.03 -10.75 -0.19
C ASP A 59 11.24 -9.91 0.24
N HIS A 60 11.05 -8.60 0.50
CA HIS A 60 12.16 -7.65 0.69
C HIS A 60 12.11 -6.83 1.98
N ALA A 61 10.95 -6.68 2.62
CA ALA A 61 10.81 -5.96 3.88
C ALA A 61 10.94 -6.90 5.10
N ASP A 62 10.90 -6.31 6.30
CA ASP A 62 10.84 -7.07 7.55
C ASP A 62 9.54 -7.90 7.62
N GLN A 63 9.60 -9.11 8.20
CA GLN A 63 8.42 -9.97 8.34
C GLN A 63 7.31 -9.35 9.20
N ASN A 64 7.65 -8.41 10.08
CA ASN A 64 6.72 -7.72 10.96
C ASN A 64 6.22 -6.39 10.39
N ILE A 65 6.52 -6.07 9.13
CA ILE A 65 6.06 -4.84 8.50
C ILE A 65 4.53 -4.75 8.53
N VAL A 66 4.01 -3.62 8.99
CA VAL A 66 2.57 -3.35 8.95
C VAL A 66 2.18 -2.89 7.55
N ILE A 67 1.31 -3.63 6.89
CA ILE A 67 0.90 -3.35 5.52
C ILE A 67 -0.55 -2.86 5.49
N MET A 68 -0.79 -1.72 4.85
CA MET A 68 -2.12 -1.14 4.68
C MET A 68 -2.45 -0.99 3.18
N LEU A 69 -3.59 -1.52 2.76
CA LEU A 69 -4.19 -1.29 1.46
C LEU A 69 -5.06 -0.03 1.52
N VAL A 70 -4.86 0.88 0.56
CA VAL A 70 -5.51 2.20 0.52
C VAL A 70 -6.16 2.43 -0.84
N GLY A 71 -7.47 2.63 -0.85
CA GLY A 71 -8.22 3.05 -2.04
C GLY A 71 -8.23 4.58 -2.19
N ASN A 72 -7.31 5.11 -2.99
CA ASN A 72 -7.19 6.55 -3.24
C ASN A 72 -8.24 7.08 -4.23
N LYS A 73 -8.45 8.40 -4.22
CA LYS A 73 -9.41 9.15 -5.04
C LYS A 73 -10.87 8.84 -4.74
N SER A 74 -11.20 8.73 -3.45
CA SER A 74 -12.55 8.45 -2.96
C SER A 74 -13.60 9.48 -3.37
N ASP A 75 -13.17 10.69 -3.72
CA ASP A 75 -13.97 11.73 -4.37
C ASP A 75 -14.57 11.28 -5.71
N LEU A 76 -13.89 10.40 -6.46
CA LEU A 76 -14.36 9.80 -7.71
C LEU A 76 -15.32 8.61 -7.51
N ARG A 77 -16.04 8.55 -6.39
CA ARG A 77 -16.96 7.45 -6.05
C ARG A 77 -17.96 7.07 -7.16
N HIS A 78 -18.36 8.04 -7.99
CA HIS A 78 -19.30 7.87 -9.10
C HIS A 78 -18.66 7.20 -10.33
N LEU A 79 -17.33 7.17 -10.40
CA LEU A 79 -16.53 6.47 -11.40
C LEU A 79 -15.84 5.23 -10.83
N ARG A 80 -16.27 4.75 -9.66
CA ARG A 80 -15.64 3.63 -8.97
C ARG A 80 -15.66 2.39 -9.86
N ALA A 81 -14.46 1.92 -10.21
CA ALA A 81 -14.23 0.70 -10.96
C ALA A 81 -13.88 -0.49 -10.04
N VAL A 82 -13.36 -0.21 -8.83
CA VAL A 82 -13.00 -1.24 -7.84
C VAL A 82 -13.98 -1.20 -6.67
N LEU A 83 -14.72 -2.29 -6.49
CA LEU A 83 -15.72 -2.38 -5.43
C LEU A 83 -15.05 -2.44 -4.06
N THR A 84 -15.62 -1.75 -3.08
CA THR A 84 -15.09 -1.78 -1.69
C THR A 84 -15.05 -3.21 -1.13
N GLU A 85 -16.06 -4.02 -1.43
CA GLU A 85 -16.13 -5.42 -0.99
C GLU A 85 -15.06 -6.31 -1.63
N GLU A 86 -14.66 -6.01 -2.86
CA GLU A 86 -13.55 -6.69 -3.52
C GLU A 86 -12.23 -6.42 -2.81
N ALA A 87 -11.95 -5.15 -2.50
CA ALA A 87 -10.76 -4.74 -1.77
C ALA A 87 -10.74 -5.27 -0.31
N LYS A 88 -11.89 -5.31 0.36
CA LYS A 88 -12.06 -5.95 1.67
C LYS A 88 -11.74 -7.44 1.63
N SER A 89 -12.35 -8.15 0.68
CA SER A 89 -12.12 -9.60 0.51
C SER A 89 -10.64 -9.90 0.26
N PHE A 90 -9.97 -9.06 -0.53
CA PHE A 90 -8.53 -9.17 -0.74
C PHE A 90 -7.74 -8.93 0.56
N ALA A 91 -8.07 -7.88 1.32
CA ALA A 91 -7.41 -7.55 2.56
C ALA A 91 -7.57 -8.63 3.63
N GLU A 92 -8.76 -9.19 3.79
CA GLU A 92 -9.02 -10.30 4.72
C GLU A 92 -8.23 -11.56 4.33
N LYS A 93 -8.25 -11.93 3.05
CA LYS A 93 -7.57 -13.12 2.54
C LYS A 93 -6.06 -13.00 2.62
N LYS A 94 -5.51 -11.84 2.25
CA LYS A 94 -4.08 -11.63 2.13
C LYS A 94 -3.47 -11.03 3.39
N ARG A 95 -4.27 -10.59 4.37
CA ARG A 95 -3.86 -9.97 5.64
C ARG A 95 -3.15 -8.58 5.60
N PRO A 96 -3.27 -7.71 4.59
CA PRO A 96 -3.05 -6.29 4.85
C PRO A 96 -4.25 -5.69 5.61
N PHE A 97 -4.03 -4.63 6.39
CA PHE A 97 -5.12 -3.79 6.88
C PHE A 97 -5.76 -3.04 5.72
N LEU A 98 -7.07 -2.78 5.75
CA LEU A 98 -7.74 -1.93 4.75
C LEU A 98 -8.10 -0.58 5.37
N TYR A 99 -7.84 0.50 4.62
CA TYR A 99 -8.30 1.86 4.92
C TYR A 99 -9.00 2.49 3.72
#